data_AF-A0A6L6GFN3-F1
#
_entry.id   AF-A0A6L6GFN3-F1
#
_cell.length_a   1.000
_cell.length_b   1.000
_cell.length_c   1.000
_cell.angle_alpha   90.00
_cell.angle_beta   90.00
_cell.angle_gamma   90.00
#
_symmetry.space_group_name_H-M   'P 1'
#
loop_
_entity.id
_entity.type
_entity.pdbx_description
1 polymer ?
#
loop_
_entity_poly.entity_id
_entity_poly.type
_entity_poly.pdbx_seq_one_letter_code
_entity_poly.pdbx_strand_id
1 'polypeptide(L)'
;MIVRSLARYSIRAEVYPEQSKPLFCDVTMTYTALRSWDMATYLSSAKFVLYQNNQQVSEATFHLKGKGGLALNKWRSTETKVNELVDELLK
;
A
#
# COMPACT_ATOMS: atom_id res chain seq x y z
N MET A 1 2.58 5.17 -8.16
CA MET A 1 3.04 5.34 -6.76
C MET A 1 3.51 4.03 -6.15
N ILE A 2 2.65 3.02 -6.08
CA ILE A 2 3.01 1.70 -5.53
C ILE A 2 4.10 0.95 -6.32
N VAL A 3 3.98 0.90 -7.65
CA VAL A 3 4.98 0.28 -8.54
C VAL A 3 6.37 0.89 -8.34
N ARG A 4 6.43 2.22 -8.12
CA ARG A 4 7.67 2.95 -7.88
C ARG A 4 8.30 2.61 -6.53
N SER A 5 7.47 2.36 -5.51
CA SER A 5 7.94 1.95 -4.18
C SER A 5 8.53 0.55 -4.21
N LEU A 6 7.85 -0.41 -4.87
CA LEU A 6 8.35 -1.77 -5.07
C LEU A 6 9.64 -1.82 -5.92
N ALA A 7 9.76 -0.94 -6.92
CA ALA A 7 10.97 -0.83 -7.72
C ALA A 7 12.22 -0.45 -6.90
N ARG A 8 12.07 0.22 -5.74
CA ARG A 8 13.19 0.50 -4.81
C ARG A 8 13.82 -0.77 -4.25
N TYR A 9 13.05 -1.86 -4.21
CA TYR A 9 13.46 -3.19 -3.77
C TYR A 9 13.83 -4.11 -4.93
N SER A 10 14.05 -3.56 -6.14
CA SER A 10 14.27 -4.34 -7.37
C SER A 10 13.11 -5.28 -7.73
N ILE A 11 11.90 -5.01 -7.21
CA ILE A 11 10.70 -5.78 -7.54
C ILE A 11 10.02 -5.10 -8.72
N ARG A 12 9.95 -5.82 -9.84
CA ARG A 12 9.14 -5.41 -11.01
C ARG A 12 7.67 -5.73 -10.71
N ALA A 13 6.83 -4.71 -10.74
CA ALA A 13 5.41 -4.84 -10.48
C ALA A 13 4.62 -4.16 -11.59
N GLU A 14 3.54 -4.80 -12.02
CA GLU A 14 2.61 -4.28 -13.00
C GLU A 14 1.20 -4.27 -12.40
N VAL A 15 0.42 -3.25 -12.73
CA VAL A 15 -0.97 -3.12 -12.26
C VAL A 15 -1.88 -3.68 -13.34
N TYR A 16 -2.65 -4.70 -12.98
CA TYR A 16 -3.66 -5.30 -13.85
C TYR A 16 -5.06 -4.93 -13.37
N PRO A 17 -6.01 -4.62 -14.27
CA PRO A 17 -7.42 -4.54 -13.92
C PRO A 17 -7.92 -5.85 -13.30
N GLU A 18 -8.99 -5.75 -12.51
CA GLU A 18 -9.62 -6.90 -11.87
C GLU A 18 -9.92 -8.00 -12.90
N GLN A 19 -9.63 -9.27 -12.56
CA GLN A 19 -9.78 -10.45 -13.44
C GLN A 19 -8.84 -10.55 -14.65
N SER A 20 -7.92 -9.61 -14.86
CA SER A 20 -6.94 -9.66 -15.98
C SER A 20 -5.53 -10.12 -15.55
N LYS A 21 -5.44 -10.81 -14.41
CA LYS A 21 -4.17 -11.34 -13.88
C LYS A 21 -3.52 -12.30 -14.89
N PRO A 22 -2.22 -12.16 -15.20
CA PRO A 22 -1.49 -13.15 -16.00
C PRO A 22 -1.50 -14.53 -15.32
N LEU A 23 -1.71 -15.58 -16.11
CA LEU A 23 -1.73 -16.98 -15.63
C LEU A 23 -0.42 -17.39 -14.91
N PHE A 24 0.71 -16.76 -15.26
CA PHE A 24 2.04 -17.08 -14.74
C PHE A 24 2.49 -16.19 -13.56
N CYS A 25 1.56 -15.46 -12.92
CA CYS A 25 1.89 -14.56 -11.84
C CYS A 25 1.73 -15.26 -10.48
N ASP A 26 2.80 -15.90 -10.01
CA ASP A 26 2.81 -16.68 -8.75
C ASP A 26 2.60 -15.81 -7.51
N VAL A 27 3.08 -14.56 -7.56
CA VAL A 27 2.94 -13.56 -6.50
C VAL A 27 1.96 -12.48 -6.96
N THR A 28 0.98 -12.18 -6.12
CA THR A 28 0.00 -11.11 -6.35
C THR A 28 -0.18 -10.27 -5.11
N MET A 29 -0.44 -8.98 -5.30
CA MET A 29 -0.70 -8.07 -4.20
C MET A 29 -2.03 -7.36 -4.41
N THR A 30 -2.86 -7.35 -3.37
CA THR A 30 -4.07 -6.54 -3.32
C THR A 30 -3.78 -5.25 -2.57
N TYR A 31 -4.21 -4.11 -3.13
CA TYR A 31 -4.09 -2.79 -2.51
C TYR A 31 -5.46 -2.17 -2.28
N THR A 32 -5.72 -1.78 -1.04
CA THR A 32 -6.88 -0.98 -0.65
C THR A 32 -6.40 0.32 -0.04
N ALA A 33 -6.83 1.47 -0.58
CA ALA A 33 -6.59 2.78 0.01
C ALA A 33 -7.89 3.53 0.26
N LEU A 34 -8.09 3.95 1.50
CA LEU A 34 -9.19 4.80 1.90
C LEU A 34 -8.70 6.25 1.99
N ARG A 35 -9.38 7.12 1.26
CA ARG A 35 -9.23 8.57 1.39
C ARG A 35 -10.36 9.13 2.23
N SER A 36 -10.05 10.09 3.09
CA SER A 36 -11.03 10.85 3.87
C SER A 36 -10.82 12.33 3.64
N TRP A 37 -11.85 13.12 3.92
CA TRP A 37 -11.85 14.56 3.77
C TRP A 37 -12.52 15.21 4.99
N ASP A 38 -12.03 16.38 5.37
CA ASP A 38 -12.60 17.22 6.43
C ASP A 38 -12.41 18.70 6.04
N MET A 39 -11.23 19.03 5.47
CA MET A 39 -10.92 20.31 4.81
C MET A 39 -10.06 20.16 3.52
N ALA A 40 -9.29 19.07 3.41
CA ALA A 40 -8.55 18.66 2.22
C ALA A 40 -8.51 17.12 2.17
N THR A 41 -8.32 16.53 0.99
CA THR A 41 -8.27 15.05 0.84
C THR A 41 -6.96 14.48 1.40
N TYR A 42 -7.05 13.49 2.28
CA TYR A 42 -5.88 12.77 2.80
C TYR A 42 -6.10 11.26 2.82
N LEU A 43 -4.99 10.50 2.79
CA LEU A 43 -5.02 9.04 2.95
C LEU A 43 -5.24 8.71 4.43
N SER A 44 -6.40 8.13 4.75
CA SER A 44 -6.79 7.77 6.12
C SER A 44 -6.43 6.33 6.46
N SER A 45 -6.50 5.43 5.49
CA SER A 45 -6.07 4.04 5.64
C SER A 45 -5.47 3.53 4.34
N ALA A 46 -4.48 2.64 4.43
CA ALA A 46 -3.99 1.84 3.34
C ALA A 46 -3.70 0.42 3.84
N LYS A 47 -4.14 -0.59 3.11
CA LYS A 47 -3.86 -2.00 3.39
C LYS A 47 -3.29 -2.65 2.13
N PHE A 48 -2.21 -3.37 2.31
CA PHE A 48 -1.61 -4.23 1.30
C PHE A 48 -1.62 -5.67 1.80
N VAL A 49 -2.02 -6.59 0.93
CA VAL A 49 -1.96 -8.03 1.21
C VAL A 49 -1.24 -8.71 0.08
N LEU A 50 -0.18 -9.44 0.42
CA LEU A 50 0.61 -10.23 -0.51
C LEU A 50 0.13 -11.68 -0.47
N TYR A 51 -0.08 -12.23 -1.66
CA TYR A 51 -0.46 -13.61 -1.89
C TYR A 51 0.59 -14.29 -2.74
N GLN A 52 0.97 -15.51 -2.36
CA GLN A 52 1.78 -16.41 -3.17
C GLN A 52 0.99 -17.69 -3.38
N ASN A 53 0.82 -18.15 -4.63
CA ASN A 53 0.03 -19.34 -4.95
C ASN A 53 -1.37 -19.35 -4.29
N ASN A 54 -2.04 -18.19 -4.32
CA ASN A 54 -3.35 -17.94 -3.68
C ASN A 54 -3.37 -18.06 -2.14
N GLN A 55 -2.22 -18.22 -1.47
CA GLN A 55 -2.10 -18.18 -0.02
C GLN A 55 -1.60 -16.80 0.42
N GLN A 56 -2.22 -16.22 1.45
CA GLN A 56 -1.74 -14.98 2.05
C GLN A 56 -0.40 -15.25 2.75
N VAL A 57 0.64 -14.54 2.35
CA VAL A 57 1.99 -14.68 2.91
C VAL A 57 2.42 -13.47 3.74
N SER A 58 1.87 -12.30 3.47
CA SER A 58 2.20 -11.07 4.20
C SER A 58 1.06 -10.04 4.13
N GLU A 59 0.97 -9.18 5.14
CA GLU A 59 0.01 -8.08 5.21
C GLU A 59 0.64 -6.88 5.90
N ALA A 60 0.47 -5.70 5.32
CA ALA A 60 0.84 -4.43 5.95
C ALA A 60 -0.32 -3.46 5.89
N THR A 61 -0.62 -2.82 7.03
CA THR A 61 -1.75 -1.90 7.15
C THR A 61 -1.35 -0.60 7.83
N PHE A 62 -1.58 0.51 7.14
CA PHE A 62 -1.46 1.85 7.66
C PHE A 62 -2.84 2.38 8.03
N HIS A 63 -2.98 2.82 9.27
CA HIS A 63 -4.13 3.61 9.71
C HIS A 63 -3.65 4.94 10.27
N LEU A 64 -4.24 6.04 9.81
CA LEU A 64 -3.99 7.35 10.36
C LEU A 64 -4.54 7.40 11.80
N LYS A 65 -3.64 7.32 12.79
CA LYS A 65 -3.97 7.50 14.20
C LYS A 65 -4.02 9.00 14.54
N GLY A 66 -5.16 9.47 15.05
CA GLY A 66 -5.35 10.86 15.50
C GLY A 66 -6.38 11.64 14.67
N LYS A 67 -7.64 11.67 15.14
CA LYS A 67 -8.75 12.42 14.52
C LYS A 67 -8.73 13.94 14.84
N GLY A 68 -7.72 14.48 15.52
CA GLY A 68 -7.67 15.91 15.88
C GLY A 68 -6.27 16.41 16.23
N GLY A 69 -6.02 17.69 15.93
CA GLY A 69 -4.89 18.50 16.42
C GLY A 69 -3.50 18.18 15.84
N LEU A 70 -2.98 19.07 14.98
CA LEU A 70 -1.55 19.37 14.73
C LEU A 70 -0.48 18.24 14.73
N ALA A 71 -0.85 17.00 14.47
CA ALA A 71 0.11 15.93 14.39
C ALA A 71 0.92 16.09 13.09
N LEU A 72 2.21 16.47 13.20
CA LEU A 72 3.13 16.67 12.07
C LEU A 72 3.26 15.43 11.15
N ASN A 73 2.87 14.26 11.65
CA ASN A 73 2.76 13.00 10.89
C ASN A 73 1.54 12.94 9.93
N LYS A 74 0.57 13.87 10.01
CA LYS A 74 -0.51 14.01 9.03
C LYS A 74 0.04 14.39 7.64
N TRP A 75 1.06 15.25 7.60
CA TRP A 75 1.68 15.79 6.39
C TRP A 75 2.86 14.97 5.86
N ARG A 76 3.18 13.84 6.50
CA ARG A 76 4.16 12.91 5.94
C ARG A 76 3.62 12.42 4.59
N SER A 77 4.40 12.67 3.52
CA SER A 77 4.02 12.39 2.14
C SER A 77 3.46 10.97 2.01
N THR A 78 2.46 10.79 1.16
CA THR A 78 1.92 9.48 0.82
C THR A 78 3.03 8.51 0.41
N GLU A 79 4.15 9.02 -0.13
CA GLU A 79 5.29 8.20 -0.57
C GLU A 79 6.00 7.55 0.61
N THR A 80 6.23 8.30 1.70
CA THR A 80 6.84 7.75 2.91
C THR A 80 5.96 6.67 3.54
N LYS A 81 4.64 6.88 3.57
CA LYS A 81 3.68 5.90 4.13
C LYS A 81 3.62 4.62 3.29
N VAL A 82 3.65 4.74 1.97
CA VAL A 82 3.71 3.58 1.07
C VAL A 82 5.04 2.85 1.20
N ASN A 83 6.15 3.58 1.34
CA ASN A 83 7.46 2.98 1.56
C ASN A 83 7.50 2.18 2.88
N GLU A 84 7.12 2.77 4.01
CA GLU A 84 7.10 2.05 5.31
C GLU A 84 6.28 0.75 5.26
N LEU A 85 5.15 0.76 4.55
CA LEU A 85 4.33 -0.44 4.36
C LEU A 85 4.99 -1.48 3.46
N VAL A 86 5.70 -1.07 2.41
CA VAL A 86 6.48 -1.99 1.58
C VAL A 86 7.64 -2.57 2.38
N ASP A 87 8.28 -1.78 3.24
CA ASP A 87 9.34 -2.24 4.14
C ASP A 87 8.79 -3.30 5.14
N GLU A 88 7.57 -3.13 5.65
CA GLU A 88 6.92 -4.13 6.52
C GLU A 88 6.50 -5.40 5.75
N LEU A 89 6.06 -5.27 4.50
CA LEU A 89 5.69 -6.43 3.68
C LEU A 89 6.89 -7.33 3.34
N LEU A 90 8.07 -6.72 3.20
CA LEU A 90 9.28 -7.37 2.67
C LEU A 90 10.32 -7.75 3.74
N LYS A 91 10.02 -7.50 5.01
CA LYS A 91 10.80 -8.06 6.14
C LYS A 91 10.63 -9.57 6.23
#